data_AF-A0A177UVB5-F1
#
_entry.id   AF-A0A177UVB5-F1
#
_cell.length_a   1.000
_cell.length_b   1.000
_cell.length_c   1.000
_cell.angle_alpha   90.00
_cell.angle_beta   90.00
_cell.angle_gamma   90.00
#
_symmetry.space_group_name_H-M   'P 1'
#
loop_
_entity.id
_entity.type
_entity.pdbx_description
1 polymer ?
#
loop_
_entity_poly.entity_id
_entity_poly.type
_entity_poly.pdbx_seq_one_letter_code
_entity_poly.pdbx_strand_id
1 'polypeptide(L)' 'MEYLGWGTGMHPCTGMRFAKLEIKNFATTILALMDWESYNPRSGEVYTIGTLPAPQLNYGHRLPLGPVSLRFTRR' A
#
# COMPACT_ATOMS: atom_id res chain seq x y z
N MET A 1 -17.49 -13.31 9.09
CA MET A 1 -17.42 -13.05 7.64
C MET A 1 -15.98 -13.31 7.23
N GLU A 2 -15.75 -14.30 6.37
CA GLU A 2 -14.40 -14.74 5.99
C GLU A 2 -13.83 -13.81 4.91
N TYR A 3 -12.57 -13.37 5.04
CA TYR A 3 -11.94 -12.40 4.14
C TYR A 3 -11.48 -13.07 2.82
N LEU A 4 -12.04 -12.65 1.69
CA LEU A 4 -11.78 -13.23 0.34
C LEU A 4 -10.89 -12.34 -0.54
N GLY A 5 -9.79 -11.81 0.00
CA GLY A 5 -8.91 -10.87 -0.74
C GLY A 5 -8.13 -11.46 -1.94
N TRP A 6 -8.21 -12.76 -2.19
CA TRP A 6 -7.42 -13.46 -3.21
C TRP A 6 -8.28 -14.34 -4.13
N GLY A 7 -9.60 -14.11 -4.19
CA GLY A 7 -10.52 -15.01 -4.90
C GLY A 7 -10.80 -16.31 -4.12
N THR A 8 -11.61 -17.19 -4.72
CA THR A 8 -12.05 -18.47 -4.13
C THR A 8 -12.45 -19.47 -5.21
N GLY A 9 -12.71 -20.73 -4.83
CA GLY A 9 -13.19 -21.78 -5.73
C GLY A 9 -12.19 -22.11 -6.83
N MET A 10 -12.64 -22.00 -8.10
CA MET A 10 -11.83 -22.27 -9.29
C MET A 10 -10.95 -21.09 -9.72
N HIS A 11 -11.11 -19.92 -9.10
CA HIS A 11 -10.37 -18.70 -9.45
C HIS A 11 -9.64 -18.07 -8.24
N PRO A 12 -8.86 -18.83 -7.44
CA PRO A 12 -7.99 -18.25 -6.45
C PRO A 12 -6.73 -17.68 -7.13
N CYS A 13 -6.16 -16.64 -6.54
CA CYS A 13 -4.89 -16.07 -6.98
C CYS A 13 -3.76 -17.06 -6.70
N THR A 14 -3.23 -17.66 -7.76
CA THR A 14 -2.07 -18.57 -7.69
C THR A 14 -0.81 -17.88 -7.15
N GLY A 15 -0.71 -16.56 -7.35
CA GLY A 15 0.39 -15.73 -6.86
C GLY A 15 0.29 -15.32 -5.38
N MET A 16 -0.74 -15.72 -4.63
CA MET A 16 -0.98 -15.22 -3.26
C MET A 16 0.23 -15.39 -2.33
N ARG A 17 0.88 -16.57 -2.35
CA ARG A 17 2.02 -16.84 -1.46
C ARG A 17 3.21 -15.94 -1.78
N PHE A 18 3.47 -15.75 -3.08
CA PHE A 18 4.54 -14.89 -3.56
C PHE A 18 4.25 -13.42 -3.24
N ALA A 19 3.04 -12.93 -3.54
CA ALA A 19 2.65 -11.55 -3.24
C ALA A 19 2.74 -11.24 -1.74
N LYS A 20 2.32 -12.17 -0.87
CA LYS A 20 2.47 -12.02 0.58
C LYS A 20 3.94 -11.97 1.02
N LEU A 21 4.81 -12.75 0.38
CA LEU A 21 6.25 -12.73 0.66
C LEU A 21 6.86 -11.39 0.27
N GLU A 22 6.56 -10.90 -0.93
CA GLU A 22 7.04 -9.60 -1.44
C GLU A 22 6.59 -8.43 -0.56
N ILE A 23 5.30 -8.39 -0.19
CA ILE A 23 4.75 -7.36 0.72
C ILE A 23 5.51 -7.37 2.05
N LYS A 24 5.74 -8.56 2.63
CA LYS A 24 6.48 -8.69 3.88
C LYS A 24 7.93 -8.21 3.72
N ASN A 25 8.62 -8.69 2.70
CA ASN A 25 10.02 -8.36 2.44
C ASN A 25 10.22 -6.84 2.26
N PHE A 26 9.36 -6.20 1.46
CA PHE A 26 9.36 -4.76 1.27
C PHE A 26 9.07 -4.00 2.56
N ALA A 27 8.01 -4.37 3.29
CA ALA A 27 7.63 -3.71 4.54
C ALA A 27 8.73 -3.84 5.60
N THR A 28 9.32 -5.03 5.77
CA THR A 28 10.41 -5.22 6.73
C THR A 28 11.65 -4.43 6.35
N THR A 29 11.98 -4.36 5.05
CA THR A 29 13.14 -3.60 4.56
C THR A 29 13.00 -2.12 4.87
N ILE A 30 11.85 -1.53 4.55
CA ILE A 30 11.58 -0.12 4.84
C ILE A 30 11.59 0.15 6.35
N LEU A 31 10.90 -0.67 7.14
CA LEU A 31 10.81 -0.46 8.59
C LEU A 31 12.16 -0.59 9.31
N ALA A 32 13.01 -1.51 8.85
CA ALA A 32 14.31 -1.74 9.47
C ALA A 32 15.36 -0.70 9.06
N LEU A 33 15.38 -0.30 7.78
CA LEU A 33 16.50 0.45 7.20
C LEU A 33 16.21 1.92 6.92
N MET A 34 14.97 2.39 7.07
CA MET A 34 14.59 3.74 6.63
C MET A 34 13.75 4.47 7.68
N ASP A 35 13.98 5.77 7.79
CA ASP A 35 12.99 6.72 8.29
C ASP A 35 12.23 7.27 7.09
N TRP A 36 10.90 7.19 7.13
CA TRP A 36 10.07 7.54 5.98
C TRP A 36 8.76 8.20 6.41
N GLU A 37 8.22 9.02 5.53
CA GLU A 37 6.88 9.57 5.65
C GLU A 37 6.24 9.75 4.28
N SER A 38 4.92 9.58 4.23
CA SER A 38 4.11 9.83 3.05
C SER A 38 3.61 11.27 3.04
N TYR A 39 3.68 11.94 1.90
CA TYR A 39 3.24 13.33 1.76
C TYR A 39 2.53 13.55 0.42
N ASN A 40 1.76 14.64 0.35
CA ASN A 40 1.13 15.09 -0.88
C ASN A 40 2.16 15.92 -1.69
N PRO A 41 2.60 15.49 -2.88
CA PRO A 41 3.62 16.20 -3.64
C PRO A 41 3.15 17.57 -4.19
N ARG A 42 1.84 17.85 -4.18
CA ARG A 42 1.30 19.15 -4.62
C ARG A 42 1.28 20.20 -3.50
N SER A 43 0.99 19.81 -2.26
CA SER A 43 0.94 20.73 -1.12
C SER A 43 2.18 20.69 -0.23
N GLY A 44 2.96 19.61 -0.28
CA GLY A 44 4.10 19.37 0.62
C GLY A 44 3.69 18.86 2.00
N GLU A 45 2.39 18.72 2.27
CA GLU A 45 1.86 18.29 3.57
C GLU A 45 2.00 16.79 3.78
N VAL A 46 2.37 16.40 5.00
CA VAL A 46 2.49 15.00 5.43
C VAL A 46 1.10 14.41 5.62
N TYR A 47 0.90 13.19 5.13
CA TYR A 47 -0.34 12.47 5.35
C TYR A 47 -0.45 11.97 6.78
N THR A 48 -1.62 12.19 7.36
CA THR A 48 -2.09 11.58 8.60
C THR A 48 -3.24 10.63 8.26
N ILE A 49 -3.67 9.80 9.22
CA ILE A 49 -4.81 8.90 9.02
C ILE A 49 -6.07 9.65 8.55
N GLY A 50 -6.28 10.89 9.00
CA GLY A 50 -7.43 11.70 8.60
C GLY A 50 -7.30 12.41 7.25
N THR A 51 -6.10 12.51 6.69
CA THR A 51 -5.83 13.25 5.45
C THR A 51 -5.42 12.37 4.28
N LEU A 52 -5.40 11.04 4.45
CA LEU A 52 -5.09 10.10 3.38
C LEU A 52 -6.08 10.23 2.21
N PRO A 53 -5.61 10.12 0.96
CA PRO A 53 -6.49 10.14 -0.20
C PRO A 53 -7.45 8.94 -0.18
N ALA A 54 -8.71 9.21 -0.48
CA ALA A 54 -9.72 8.16 -0.62
C ALA A 54 -9.36 7.19 -1.78
N PRO A 55 -9.73 5.91 -1.66
CA PRO A 55 -9.49 4.92 -2.71
C PRO A 55 -10.48 5.09 -3.86
N GLN A 56 -10.03 4.76 -5.07
CA GLN A 56 -10.88 4.66 -6.26
C GLN A 56 -11.71 3.37 -6.20
N LEU A 57 -13.02 3.48 -6.00
CA LEU A 57 -13.89 2.32 -5.76
C LEU A 57 -14.34 1.59 -7.04
N ASN A 58 -14.24 2.23 -8.20
CA ASN A 58 -14.73 1.65 -9.47
C ASN A 58 -13.76 0.63 -10.09
N TYR A 59 -12.58 0.41 -9.49
CA TYR A 59 -11.56 -0.50 -10.02
C TYR A 59 -11.04 -1.45 -8.95
N GLY A 60 -10.75 -2.69 -9.35
CA GLY A 60 -10.27 -3.74 -8.44
C GLY A 60 -8.95 -3.42 -7.73
N HIS A 61 -8.09 -2.60 -8.34
CA HIS A 61 -6.79 -2.22 -7.78
C HIS A 61 -6.87 -1.10 -6.73
N ARG A 62 -8.02 -0.43 -6.56
CA ARG A 62 -8.29 0.60 -5.55
C ARG A 62 -7.17 1.63 -5.35
N LEU A 63 -6.69 2.21 -6.45
CA LEU A 63 -5.64 3.23 -6.43
C LEU A 63 -6.10 4.48 -5.65
N PRO A 64 -5.18 5.25 -5.04
CA PRO A 64 -5.50 6.53 -4.43
C PRO A 64 -6.09 7.52 -5.44
N LEU A 65 -7.13 8.27 -5.06
CA LEU A 65 -7.68 9.36 -5.88
C LEU A 65 -6.76 10.60 -5.93
N GLY A 66 -5.93 10.78 -4.91
CA GLY A 66 -4.95 11.86 -4.79
C GLY A 66 -3.52 11.38 -4.97
N PRO A 67 -2.58 12.27 -5.33
CA PRO A 67 -1.18 11.90 -5.50
C PRO A 67 -0.53 11.56 -4.15
N VAL A 68 0.24 10.48 -4.08
CA VAL A 68 0.99 10.08 -2.88
C VAL A 68 2.45 9.94 -3.25
N SER A 69 3.35 10.43 -2.39
CA SER A 69 4.78 10.25 -2.54
C SER A 69 5.42 9.93 -1.19
N LEU A 70 6.57 9.26 -1.24
CA LEU A 70 7.37 8.93 -0.07
C LEU A 70 8.64 9.78 -0.08
N ARG A 71 8.99 10.34 1.08
CA ARG A 71 10.35 10.82 1.34
C ARG A 71 10.96 9.93 2.40
N PHE A 72 12.22 9.56 2.21
CA PHE A 72 12.90 8.65 3.12
C PHE A 72 14.38 8.97 3.24
N THR A 73 14.94 8.64 4.39
CA THR A 73 16.37 8.64 4.66
C THR A 73 16.80 7.26 5.13
N ARG A 74 17.95 6.79 4.65
CA ARG A 74 18.52 5.52 5.11
C ARG A 74 19.12 5.71 6.51
N ARG A 75 18.82 4.77 7.41
CA ARG A 75 19.43 4.67 8.74
C ARG A 75 20.84 4.09 8.68
#